data_AF-A0A1G1E9E4-F1
#
_entry.id   AF-A0A1G1E9E4-F1
#
_cell.length_a   1.000
_cell.length_b   1.000
_cell.length_c   1.000
_cell.angle_alpha   90.00
_cell.angle_beta   90.00
_cell.angle_gamma   90.00
#
_symmetry.space_group_name_H-M   'P 1'
#
loop_
_entity.id
_entity.type
_entity.pdbx_description
1 polymer ?
#
loop_
_entity_poly.entity_id
_entity_poly.type
_entity_poly.pdbx_seq_one_letter_code
_entity_poly.pdbx_strand_id
1 'polypeptide(L)'
;MSLVMLWTIPSAGADLNHKGDNLTTLLKELEYPDEDIREDAVTALGKLRDSRVVKPLILVLLTDPVEDIREGAADVLGLIGDQTAIPALIRALRDEDEFVRESAVRALGRIGSNQSIPALEQALQDNDEGVRESAAHVLKELNGLMSLPQDNPVSGRSRSSCGP
;
A
#
# COMPACT_ATOMS: atom_id res chain seq x y z
N MET A 1 2.88 -25.66 17.42
CA MET A 1 1.42 -25.89 17.41
C MET A 1 0.95 -25.61 16.00
N SER A 2 1.04 -26.62 15.13
CA SER A 2 0.65 -26.55 13.73
C SER A 2 -0.87 -26.53 13.64
N LEU A 3 -1.42 -25.49 13.02
CA LEU A 3 -2.80 -25.48 12.57
C LEU A 3 -2.78 -25.51 11.04
N VAL A 4 -2.47 -26.68 10.50
CA VAL A 4 -2.75 -26.98 9.09
C VAL A 4 -4.24 -27.30 9.05
N MET A 5 -5.07 -26.29 8.79
CA MET A 5 -6.49 -26.55 8.53
C MET A 5 -6.62 -27.27 7.20
N LEU A 6 -6.92 -28.57 7.27
CA LEU A 6 -7.45 -29.35 6.17
C LEU A 6 -8.74 -28.69 5.67
N TRP A 7 -8.72 -28.14 4.46
CA TRP A 7 -9.93 -27.87 3.69
C TRP A 7 -9.95 -28.80 2.48
N THR A 8 -10.93 -29.68 2.49
CA THR A 8 -11.29 -30.55 1.37
C THR A 8 -11.74 -29.70 0.18
N ILE A 9 -10.96 -29.72 -0.88
CA ILE A 9 -11.31 -29.16 -2.19
C ILE A 9 -12.51 -29.94 -2.76
N PRO A 10 -13.64 -29.31 -3.12
CA PRO A 10 -14.51 -29.89 -4.12
C PRO A 10 -13.84 -29.67 -5.47
N SER A 11 -13.19 -30.72 -6.00
CA SER A 11 -12.85 -30.82 -7.40
C SER A 11 -14.15 -30.82 -8.21
N ALA A 12 -14.60 -29.65 -8.63
CA ALA A 12 -15.68 -29.45 -9.57
C ALA A 12 -15.27 -28.29 -10.46
N GLY A 13 -15.20 -28.54 -11.77
CA GLY A 13 -14.72 -27.59 -12.77
C GLY A 13 -15.48 -26.27 -12.71
N ALA A 14 -14.92 -25.32 -11.97
CA ALA A 14 -15.27 -23.92 -12.11
C ALA A 14 -14.63 -23.48 -13.42
N ASP A 15 -15.47 -23.27 -14.41
CA ASP A 15 -15.19 -22.50 -15.60
C ASP A 15 -14.71 -21.12 -15.11
N LEU A 16 -13.39 -20.94 -14.88
CA LEU A 16 -12.76 -19.68 -14.47
C LEU A 16 -12.66 -18.75 -15.68
N ASN A 17 -13.76 -18.61 -16.42
CA ASN A 17 -13.89 -17.66 -17.50
C ASN A 17 -14.10 -16.28 -16.85
N HIS A 18 -12.95 -15.69 -16.49
CA HIS A 18 -12.69 -14.30 -16.13
C HIS A 18 -13.84 -13.33 -16.48
N LYS A 19 -14.66 -13.01 -15.47
CA LYS A 19 -15.34 -11.72 -15.27
C LYS A 19 -16.08 -11.69 -13.93
N GLY A 20 -15.38 -12.13 -12.89
CA GLY A 20 -15.82 -11.94 -11.52
C GLY A 20 -15.51 -10.51 -11.07
N ASP A 21 -16.16 -9.49 -11.63
CA ASP A 21 -16.01 -8.08 -11.16
C ASP A 21 -16.59 -7.88 -9.73
N ASN A 22 -17.04 -8.96 -9.09
CA ASN A 22 -17.61 -8.94 -7.77
C ASN A 22 -16.52 -9.09 -6.72
N LEU A 23 -16.35 -8.03 -5.92
CA LEU A 23 -15.49 -7.96 -4.74
C LEU A 23 -15.51 -9.25 -3.89
N THR A 24 -16.68 -9.85 -3.65
CA THR A 24 -16.75 -11.05 -2.79
C THR A 24 -16.08 -12.28 -3.41
N THR A 25 -16.00 -12.34 -4.73
CA THR A 25 -15.31 -13.43 -5.44
C THR A 25 -13.81 -13.23 -5.35
N LEU A 26 -13.34 -12.03 -5.68
CA LEU A 26 -11.91 -11.68 -5.62
C LEU A 26 -11.34 -11.85 -4.20
N LEU A 27 -12.10 -11.51 -3.15
CA LEU A 27 -11.67 -11.73 -1.77
C LEU A 27 -11.49 -13.21 -1.41
N LYS A 28 -12.23 -14.12 -2.04
CA LYS A 28 -12.05 -15.57 -1.84
C LYS A 28 -10.85 -16.09 -2.62
N GLU A 29 -10.62 -15.55 -3.81
CA GLU A 29 -9.49 -15.93 -4.66
C GLU A 29 -8.14 -15.66 -3.99
N LEU A 30 -8.04 -14.65 -3.12
CA LEU A 30 -6.85 -14.42 -2.28
C LEU A 30 -6.47 -15.59 -1.36
N GLU A 31 -7.39 -16.52 -1.08
CA GLU A 31 -7.14 -17.68 -0.22
C GLU A 31 -6.83 -18.96 -1.02
N TYR A 32 -6.80 -18.89 -2.35
CA TYR A 32 -6.56 -20.07 -3.18
C TYR A 32 -5.10 -20.53 -3.11
N PRO A 33 -4.84 -21.85 -3.17
CA PRO A 33 -3.47 -22.38 -3.19
C PRO A 33 -2.66 -21.95 -4.42
N ASP A 34 -3.36 -21.71 -5.54
CA ASP A 34 -2.77 -21.35 -6.83
C ASP A 34 -2.30 -19.89 -6.80
N GLU A 35 -1.03 -19.66 -7.13
CA GLU A 35 -0.42 -18.33 -7.12
C GLU A 35 -0.96 -17.42 -8.22
N ASP A 36 -1.22 -17.96 -9.41
CA ASP A 36 -1.76 -17.20 -10.55
C ASP A 36 -3.14 -16.62 -10.18
N ILE A 37 -3.96 -17.41 -9.49
CA ILE A 37 -5.29 -16.98 -9.03
C ILE A 37 -5.18 -15.86 -7.99
N ARG A 38 -4.23 -15.97 -7.06
CA ARG A 38 -4.03 -14.94 -6.02
C ARG A 38 -3.48 -13.65 -6.63
N GLU A 39 -2.55 -13.73 -7.58
CA GLU A 39 -2.00 -12.58 -8.29
C GLU A 39 -3.09 -11.86 -9.11
N ASP A 40 -3.88 -12.60 -9.88
CA ASP A 40 -5.02 -12.06 -10.63
C ASP A 40 -6.01 -11.35 -9.71
N ALA A 41 -6.28 -11.93 -8.54
CA ALA A 41 -7.15 -11.34 -7.54
C ALA A 41 -6.58 -10.02 -7.00
N VAL A 42 -5.30 -9.96 -6.61
CA VAL A 42 -4.63 -8.72 -6.17
C VAL A 42 -4.74 -7.64 -7.25
N THR A 43 -4.41 -7.99 -8.50
CA THR A 43 -4.48 -7.08 -9.64
C THR A 43 -5.89 -6.55 -9.88
N ALA A 44 -6.89 -7.43 -9.81
CA ALA A 44 -8.30 -7.07 -10.00
C ALA A 44 -8.82 -6.18 -8.86
N LEU A 45 -8.47 -6.49 -7.60
CA LEU A 45 -8.83 -5.66 -6.43
C LEU A 45 -8.22 -4.26 -6.53
N GLY A 46 -7.00 -4.15 -7.08
CA GLY A 46 -6.36 -2.86 -7.35
C GLY A 46 -7.12 -1.96 -8.32
N LYS A 47 -7.78 -2.56 -9.32
CA LYS A 47 -8.62 -1.82 -10.29
C LYS A 47 -9.92 -1.31 -9.65
N LEU A 48 -10.44 -2.00 -8.63
CA LEU A 48 -11.64 -1.59 -7.92
C LEU A 48 -11.41 -0.40 -6.98
N ARG A 49 -10.20 -0.28 -6.40
CA ARG A 49 -9.82 0.77 -5.43
C ARG A 49 -10.83 0.91 -4.26
N ASP A 50 -11.41 -0.20 -3.84
CA ASP A 50 -12.41 -0.23 -2.78
C ASP A 50 -11.74 -0.33 -1.40
N SER A 51 -12.07 0.55 -0.45
CA SER A 51 -11.47 0.53 0.89
C SER A 51 -11.73 -0.76 1.67
N ARG A 52 -12.77 -1.54 1.32
CA ARG A 52 -13.06 -2.84 1.94
C ARG A 52 -11.96 -3.86 1.72
N VAL A 53 -11.10 -3.68 0.71
CA VAL A 53 -10.01 -4.62 0.37
C VAL A 53 -8.75 -4.39 1.19
N VAL A 54 -8.66 -3.27 1.92
CA VAL A 54 -7.43 -2.88 2.63
C VAL A 54 -7.00 -3.93 3.66
N LYS A 55 -7.92 -4.43 4.48
CA LYS A 55 -7.60 -5.46 5.49
C LYS A 55 -7.17 -6.80 4.85
N PRO A 56 -7.89 -7.35 3.85
CA PRO A 56 -7.43 -8.51 3.09
C PRO A 56 -6.04 -8.32 2.47
N LEU A 57 -5.78 -7.18 1.83
CA LEU A 57 -4.49 -6.91 1.20
C LEU A 57 -3.35 -6.73 2.21
N ILE A 58 -3.64 -6.19 3.40
CA ILE A 58 -2.68 -6.17 4.51
C ILE A 58 -2.30 -7.61 4.92
N LEU A 59 -3.25 -8.54 4.95
CA LEU A 59 -2.95 -9.94 5.26
C LEU A 59 -2.04 -10.53 4.18
N VAL A 60 -2.40 -10.37 2.90
CA VAL A 60 -1.60 -10.84 1.75
C VAL A 60 -0.17 -10.31 1.82
N LEU A 61 -0.02 -8.99 1.97
CA LEU A 61 1.29 -8.34 2.11
C LEU A 61 2.17 -8.95 3.21
N LEU A 62 1.58 -9.44 4.29
CA LEU A 62 2.32 -9.90 5.46
C LEU A 62 2.52 -11.42 5.50
N THR A 63 1.79 -12.19 4.69
CA THR A 63 1.74 -13.65 4.85
C THR A 63 1.83 -14.44 3.54
N ASP A 64 1.66 -13.82 2.37
CA ASP A 64 1.73 -14.58 1.11
C ASP A 64 3.16 -15.12 0.91
N PRO A 65 3.32 -16.42 0.59
CA PRO A 65 4.63 -16.99 0.35
C PRO A 65 5.33 -16.42 -0.88
N VAL A 66 4.57 -15.89 -1.86
CA VAL A 66 5.12 -15.40 -3.14
C VAL A 66 5.38 -13.90 -3.05
N GLU A 67 6.63 -13.53 -3.33
CA GLU A 67 7.14 -12.16 -3.32
C GLU A 67 6.36 -11.23 -4.27
N ASP A 68 6.10 -11.67 -5.50
CA ASP A 68 5.36 -10.89 -6.51
C ASP A 68 3.94 -10.52 -6.03
N ILE A 69 3.30 -11.43 -5.28
CA ILE A 69 1.96 -11.21 -4.72
C ILE A 69 2.03 -10.23 -3.54
N ARG A 70 3.07 -10.32 -2.69
CA ARG A 70 3.31 -9.34 -1.62
C ARG A 70 3.60 -7.95 -2.20
N GLU A 71 4.41 -7.89 -3.26
CA GLU A 71 4.74 -6.66 -3.99
C GLU A 71 3.45 -6.02 -4.54
N GLY A 72 2.65 -6.79 -5.27
CA GLY A 72 1.37 -6.34 -5.81
C GLY A 72 0.43 -5.83 -4.72
N ALA A 73 0.37 -6.52 -3.57
CA ALA A 73 -0.43 -6.08 -2.43
C ALA A 73 0.05 -4.72 -1.88
N ALA A 74 1.37 -4.51 -1.72
CA ALA A 74 1.92 -3.22 -1.31
C ALA A 74 1.56 -2.11 -2.30
N ASP A 75 1.71 -2.38 -3.59
CA ASP A 75 1.42 -1.40 -4.65
C ASP A 75 -0.05 -0.99 -4.65
N VAL A 76 -0.96 -1.97 -4.53
CA VAL A 76 -2.41 -1.71 -4.45
C VAL A 76 -2.77 -0.93 -3.19
N LEU A 77 -2.21 -1.27 -2.03
CA LEU A 77 -2.45 -0.52 -0.79
C LEU A 77 -2.01 0.95 -0.93
N GLY A 78 -0.88 1.19 -1.58
CA GLY A 78 -0.42 2.54 -1.93
C GLY A 78 -1.36 3.28 -2.89
N LEU A 79 -1.93 2.58 -3.87
CA LEU A 79 -2.91 3.16 -4.81
C LEU A 79 -4.24 3.51 -4.14
N ILE A 80 -4.68 2.72 -3.15
CA ILE A 80 -5.88 3.01 -2.37
C ILE A 80 -5.65 4.22 -1.46
N GLY A 81 -4.45 4.34 -0.89
CA GLY A 81 -4.08 5.50 -0.07
C GLY A 81 -4.66 5.50 1.35
N ASP A 82 -5.18 4.36 1.82
CA ASP A 82 -5.78 4.24 3.15
C ASP A 82 -4.69 4.17 4.24
N GLN A 83 -4.74 5.09 5.20
CA GLN A 83 -3.76 5.19 6.28
C GLN A 83 -3.72 3.94 7.18
N THR A 84 -4.77 3.12 7.19
CA THR A 84 -4.77 1.85 7.95
C THR A 84 -3.72 0.85 7.46
N ALA A 85 -3.21 1.01 6.23
CA ALA A 85 -2.15 0.19 5.67
C ALA A 85 -0.74 0.57 6.16
N ILE A 86 -0.55 1.78 6.72
CA ILE A 86 0.78 2.31 7.08
C ILE A 86 1.57 1.35 7.99
N PRO A 87 1.01 0.80 9.09
CA PRO A 87 1.78 -0.09 9.96
C PRO A 87 2.27 -1.37 9.25
N ALA A 88 1.46 -1.90 8.33
CA ALA A 88 1.80 -3.09 7.54
C ALA A 88 2.88 -2.77 6.50
N LEU A 89 2.75 -1.64 5.80
CA LEU A 89 3.75 -1.17 4.84
C LEU A 89 5.10 -0.86 5.52
N ILE A 90 5.10 -0.27 6.72
CA ILE A 90 6.33 -0.09 7.51
C ILE A 90 6.98 -1.44 7.85
N ARG A 91 6.19 -2.48 8.10
CA ARG A 91 6.72 -3.83 8.33
C ARG A 91 7.28 -4.44 7.04
N ALA A 92 6.66 -4.20 5.90
CA ALA A 92 7.12 -4.66 4.59
C ALA A 92 8.44 -4.02 4.14
N LEU A 93 8.86 -2.89 4.72
CA LEU A 93 10.23 -2.35 4.55
C LEU A 93 11.33 -3.28 5.09
N ARG A 94 10.97 -4.40 5.72
CA ARG A 94 11.91 -5.42 6.20
C ARG A 94 11.66 -6.78 5.54
N ASP A 95 10.92 -6.80 4.44
CA ASP A 95 10.74 -8.00 3.64
C ASP A 95 12.09 -8.51 3.12
N GLU A 96 12.20 -9.82 2.90
CA GLU A 96 13.42 -10.41 2.37
C GLU A 96 13.66 -10.01 0.92
N ASP A 97 12.58 -9.80 0.17
CA ASP A 97 12.61 -9.41 -1.23
C ASP A 97 12.71 -7.87 -1.41
N GLU A 98 13.66 -7.43 -2.23
CA GLU A 98 13.90 -6.01 -2.51
C GLU A 98 12.74 -5.30 -3.21
N PHE A 99 12.01 -5.98 -4.10
CA PHE A 99 10.89 -5.39 -4.83
C PHE A 99 9.71 -5.14 -3.90
N VAL A 100 9.45 -6.06 -2.96
CA VAL A 100 8.46 -5.84 -1.89
C VAL A 100 8.85 -4.63 -1.03
N ARG A 101 10.14 -4.51 -0.64
CA ARG A 101 10.64 -3.36 0.13
C ARG A 101 10.48 -2.05 -0.65
N GLU A 102 10.84 -2.03 -1.93
CA GLU A 102 10.72 -0.85 -2.79
C GLU A 102 9.25 -0.44 -2.98
N SER A 103 8.37 -1.41 -3.24
CA SER A 103 6.93 -1.18 -3.35
C SER A 103 6.32 -0.64 -2.07
N ALA A 104 6.78 -1.11 -0.91
CA ALA A 104 6.38 -0.54 0.38
C ALA A 104 6.82 0.93 0.54
N VAL A 105 8.05 1.28 0.12
CA VAL A 105 8.53 2.68 0.09
C VAL A 105 7.64 3.55 -0.78
N ARG A 106 7.39 3.13 -2.03
CA ARG A 106 6.55 3.87 -2.98
C ARG A 106 5.12 4.03 -2.46
N ALA A 107 4.55 2.98 -1.87
CA ALA A 107 3.21 3.00 -1.29
C ALA A 107 3.11 3.97 -0.09
N LEU A 108 4.09 3.97 0.81
CA LEU A 108 4.15 4.93 1.92
C LEU A 108 4.26 6.38 1.43
N GLY A 109 4.99 6.61 0.35
CA GLY A 109 5.06 7.91 -0.31
C GLY A 109 3.73 8.36 -0.90
N ARG A 110 3.03 7.47 -1.62
CA ARG A 110 1.68 7.73 -2.18
C ARG A 110 0.64 8.05 -1.10
N ILE A 111 0.70 7.37 0.05
CA ILE A 111 -0.18 7.65 1.20
C ILE A 111 0.12 9.03 1.82
N GLY A 112 1.39 9.46 1.81
CA GLY A 112 1.75 10.82 2.20
C GLY A 112 1.71 11.12 3.70
N SER A 113 1.84 10.11 4.56
CA SER A 113 1.77 10.30 6.02
C SER A 113 3.13 10.55 6.65
N ASN A 114 3.27 11.60 7.45
CA ASN A 114 4.49 11.87 8.22
C ASN A 114 4.87 10.75 9.20
N GLN A 115 3.93 9.85 9.51
CA GLN A 115 4.19 8.68 10.36
C GLN A 115 5.19 7.70 9.71
N SER A 116 5.35 7.73 8.38
CA SER A 116 6.28 6.87 7.67
C SER A 116 7.70 7.42 7.61
N ILE A 117 7.93 8.71 7.90
CA ILE A 117 9.24 9.38 7.75
C ILE A 117 10.37 8.63 8.48
N PRO A 118 10.25 8.26 9.76
CA PRO A 118 11.34 7.55 10.45
C PRO A 118 11.66 6.19 9.82
N ALA A 119 10.66 5.52 9.24
CA ALA A 119 10.86 4.23 8.58
C ALA A 119 11.49 4.42 7.18
N LEU A 120 11.12 5.46 6.46
CA LEU A 120 11.72 5.83 5.18
C LEU A 120 13.18 6.29 5.36
N GLU A 121 13.51 6.99 6.45
CA GLU A 121 14.90 7.34 6.79
C GLU A 121 15.76 6.09 7.02
N GLN A 122 15.19 5.03 7.58
CA GLN A 122 15.88 3.73 7.71
C GLN A 122 16.10 3.08 6.34
N ALA A 123 15.12 3.16 5.43
CA ALA A 123 15.23 2.61 4.08
C ALA A 123 16.33 3.27 3.22
N LEU A 124 16.80 4.47 3.57
CA LEU A 124 18.00 5.08 2.96
C LEU A 124 19.28 4.27 3.20
N GLN A 125 19.27 3.37 4.17
CA GLN A 125 20.39 2.49 4.51
C GLN A 125 20.15 1.05 4.05
N ASP A 126 19.16 0.80 3.19
CA ASP A 126 18.90 -0.53 2.64
C ASP A 126 20.09 -1.06 1.82
N ASN A 127 20.23 -2.37 1.74
CA ASN A 127 21.29 -3.00 0.95
C ASN A 127 21.04 -2.85 -0.55
N ASP A 128 19.76 -2.84 -0.95
CA ASP A 128 19.38 -2.67 -2.35
C ASP A 128 19.41 -1.19 -2.77
N GLU A 129 19.87 -0.94 -4.00
CA GLU A 129 19.99 0.41 -4.55
C GLU A 129 18.64 1.03 -4.89
N GLY A 130 17.73 0.26 -5.50
CA GLY A 130 16.39 0.73 -5.86
C GLY A 130 15.59 1.16 -4.64
N VAL A 131 15.66 0.40 -3.54
CA VAL A 131 15.03 0.75 -2.26
C VAL A 131 15.58 2.08 -1.73
N ARG A 132 16.91 2.27 -1.74
CA ARG A 132 17.54 3.53 -1.26
C ARG A 132 17.13 4.73 -2.12
N GLU A 133 17.13 4.58 -3.44
CA GLU A 133 16.76 5.65 -4.38
C GLU A 133 15.29 6.04 -4.22
N SER A 134 14.40 5.05 -4.17
CA SER A 134 12.97 5.26 -3.91
C SER A 134 12.75 5.96 -2.57
N ALA A 135 13.48 5.59 -1.51
CA ALA A 135 13.37 6.23 -0.21
C ALA A 135 13.82 7.69 -0.23
N ALA A 136 14.93 7.98 -0.90
CA ALA A 136 15.43 9.35 -1.07
C ALA A 136 14.45 10.22 -1.85
N HIS A 137 13.86 9.67 -2.92
CA HIS A 137 12.85 10.36 -3.71
C HIS A 137 11.61 10.69 -2.88
N VAL A 138 11.03 9.69 -2.20
CA VAL A 138 9.81 9.87 -1.39
C VAL A 138 10.07 10.86 -0.24
N LEU A 139 11.18 10.77 0.46
CA LEU A 139 11.51 11.71 1.55
C LEU A 139 11.64 13.15 1.05
N LYS A 140 12.23 13.34 -0.14
CA LYS A 140 12.31 14.67 -0.78
C LYS A 140 10.92 15.21 -1.09
N GLU A 141 10.00 14.38 -1.60
CA GLU A 141 8.63 14.79 -1.89
C GLU A 141 7.86 15.15 -0.61
N LEU A 142 7.91 14.31 0.42
CA LEU A 142 7.24 14.57 1.71
C LEU A 142 7.78 15.83 2.40
N ASN A 143 9.10 16.04 2.35
CA ASN A 143 9.72 17.24 2.92
C ASN A 143 9.47 18.49 2.06
N GLY A 144 9.37 18.32 0.73
CA GLY A 144 8.96 19.37 -0.20
C GLY A 144 7.51 19.82 0.03
N LEU A 145 6.60 18.89 0.33
CA LEU A 145 5.21 19.20 0.71
C LEU A 145 5.12 19.97 2.03
N MET A 146 6.05 19.76 2.98
CA MET A 146 6.15 20.56 4.20
C MET A 146 6.69 21.98 3.98
N SER A 147 7.30 22.28 2.83
CA SER A 147 7.90 23.58 2.54
C SER A 147 6.93 24.63 1.99
N LEU A 148 5.66 24.29 1.76
CA LEU A 148 4.63 25.27 1.39
C LEU A 148 4.17 26.04 2.65
N PRO A 149 4.30 27.38 2.70
CA PRO A 149 3.76 28.17 3.79
C PRO A 149 2.23 27.98 3.84
N GLN A 150 1.71 27.55 4.98
CA GLN A 150 0.29 27.72 5.30
C GLN A 150 0.05 29.21 5.58
N ASP A 151 0.06 30.04 4.54
CA ASP A 151 -0.41 31.43 4.62
C ASP A 151 -1.92 31.38 4.81
N ASN A 152 -2.31 31.20 6.07
CA ASN A 152 -3.66 31.41 6.56
C ASN A 152 -3.93 32.93 6.57
N PRO A 153 -4.81 33.47 5.70
CA PRO A 153 -5.10 34.90 5.75
C PRO A 153 -6.10 35.16 6.89
N VAL A 154 -5.64 35.04 8.14
CA VAL A 154 -6.32 35.67 9.28
C VAL A 154 -5.62 36.99 9.56
N SER A 155 -6.09 38.04 8.90
CA SER A 155 -6.15 39.34 9.56
C SER A 155 -7.45 40.02 9.18
N GLY A 156 -8.39 39.94 10.11
CA GLY A 156 -9.49 40.86 10.15
C GLY A 156 -8.99 42.29 10.31
N ARG A 157 -9.74 43.24 9.72
CA ARG A 157 -10.16 44.54 10.27
C ARG A 157 -9.08 45.33 11.04
N SER A 158 -8.85 46.62 10.80
CA SER A 158 -9.80 47.68 10.46
C SER A 158 -9.07 49.03 10.51
N ARG A 159 -9.44 49.93 9.58
CA ARG A 159 -9.50 51.40 9.69
C ARG A 159 -8.22 52.18 9.96
N SER A 160 -7.98 53.19 9.10
CA SER A 160 -7.92 54.62 9.46
C SER A 160 -7.86 55.41 8.14
N SER A 161 -8.97 55.91 7.60
CA SER A 161 -9.42 57.30 7.75
C SER A 161 -8.27 58.32 7.86
N CYS A 162 -8.02 59.06 6.78
CA CYS A 162 -7.83 60.52 6.79
C CYS A 162 -7.88 61.04 5.35
N GLY A 163 -8.95 61.75 5.01
CA GLY A 163 -8.89 62.86 4.06
C GLY A 163 -8.54 64.16 4.82
N PRO A 164 -8.70 65.34 4.24
CA PRO A 164 -9.25 65.67 2.92
C PRO A 164 -8.20 65.78 1.80
#